data_AF-A0A420VE71-F1
#
_entry.id   AF-A0A420VE71-F1
#
_cell.length_a   1.000
_cell.length_b   1.000
_cell.length_c   1.000
_cell.angle_alpha   90.00
_cell.angle_beta   90.00
_cell.angle_gamma   90.00
#
_symmetry.space_group_name_H-M   'P 1'
#
loop_
_entity.id
_entity.type
_entity.pdbx_description
1 polymer ?
#
loop_
_entity_poly.entity_id
_entity_poly.type
_entity_poly.pdbx_seq_one_letter_code
_entity_poly.pdbx_strand_id
1 'polypeptide(L)'
;MLTEMKNFPLRYQMNGVIRLMTETRGPNSCTNVANEYISLLEEVRSELEAETEFLKKAAVEPIRFFTETKERFKSHRSMLFLSLNYKARQGQGSVHEFQRFLAEKMNEVFQAWLLQNGTNLPLSIRVRTRSSFPSLFAVYDGDTEILQFNIFEKTYGIRQRPLTEEELLKRGQDEERRLRTLKNKEEKSLAELVKVKEKPYLYSFSSWKGFYLLFLRYERTMKRINELIKETKERVCDFEKQIRLKREALPSQIQANERRRKAVEAAEPFFKSLGYSLETRREKLY
;
A
#
# COMPACT_ATOMS: atom_id res chain seq x y z
N MET A 1 -4.41 38.40 22.69
CA MET A 1 -4.36 37.02 23.23
C MET A 1 -5.51 36.11 22.81
N LEU A 2 -6.67 36.61 22.33
CA LEU A 2 -7.80 35.77 21.85
C LEU A 2 -7.76 35.41 20.35
N THR A 3 -6.78 35.90 19.60
CA THR A 3 -6.69 35.70 18.14
C THR A 3 -6.01 34.40 17.73
N GLU A 4 -5.26 33.74 18.61
CA GLU A 4 -4.52 32.50 18.30
C GLU A 4 -5.31 31.22 18.58
N MET A 5 -6.44 31.29 19.28
CA MET A 5 -7.29 30.11 19.56
C MET A 5 -8.16 29.68 18.37
N LYS A 6 -8.19 30.41 17.24
CA LYS A 6 -9.03 30.08 16.09
C LYS A 6 -8.64 28.78 15.37
N ASN A 7 -7.44 28.25 15.59
CA ASN A 7 -6.91 27.09 14.88
C ASN A 7 -6.67 25.85 15.75
N PHE A 8 -7.16 25.85 17.00
CA PHE A 8 -7.04 24.70 17.88
C PHE A 8 -8.08 23.61 17.52
N PRO A 9 -7.71 22.32 17.57
CA PRO A 9 -8.58 21.21 17.17
C PRO A 9 -9.76 20.92 18.11
N LEU A 10 -9.94 21.73 19.17
CA LEU A 10 -11.14 21.75 20.02
C LEU A 10 -12.45 21.92 19.24
N ARG A 11 -12.40 22.40 17.99
CA ARG A 11 -13.58 22.60 17.13
C ARG A 11 -14.48 21.36 16.98
N TYR A 12 -13.92 20.15 17.00
CA TYR A 12 -14.71 18.91 16.86
C TYR A 12 -15.51 18.55 18.12
N GLN A 13 -15.04 18.94 19.32
CA GLN A 13 -15.80 18.83 20.56
C GLN A 13 -16.67 20.07 20.83
N MET A 14 -16.32 21.23 20.25
CA MET A 14 -17.06 22.49 20.40
C MET A 14 -18.43 22.52 19.70
N ASN A 15 -18.71 21.64 18.73
CA ASN A 15 -20.02 21.64 18.06
C ASN A 15 -21.19 21.26 19.00
N GLY A 16 -20.94 20.52 20.08
CA GLY A 16 -21.93 20.26 21.12
C GLY A 16 -22.21 21.50 21.98
N VAL A 17 -21.16 22.26 22.29
CA VAL A 17 -21.22 23.46 23.15
C VAL A 17 -21.84 24.65 22.42
N ILE A 18 -21.53 24.84 21.13
CA ILE A 18 -22.13 25.90 20.30
C ILE A 18 -23.65 25.72 20.16
N ARG A 19 -24.14 24.48 20.17
CA ARG A 19 -25.58 24.18 20.11
C ARG A 19 -26.33 24.58 21.40
N LEU A 20 -25.67 24.47 22.56
CA LEU A 20 -26.17 24.95 23.86
C LEU A 20 -26.17 26.48 23.97
N MET A 21 -25.24 27.17 23.29
CA MET A 21 -25.17 28.65 23.28
C MET A 21 -26.36 29.31 22.56
N THR A 22 -26.99 28.63 21.59
CA THR A 22 -28.13 29.19 20.87
C THR A 22 -29.45 29.13 21.65
N GLU A 23 -29.52 28.32 22.72
CA GLU A 23 -30.79 28.02 23.41
C GLU A 23 -30.92 28.65 24.81
N THR A 24 -29.85 29.19 25.43
CA THR A 24 -29.90 29.66 26.84
C THR A 24 -29.53 31.14 27.02
N ARG A 25 -30.52 32.03 26.87
CA ARG A 25 -30.42 33.46 27.23
C ARG A 25 -30.78 33.68 28.70
N GLY A 26 -29.79 33.80 29.58
CA GLY A 26 -29.95 34.28 30.96
C GLY A 26 -28.61 34.56 31.65
N PRO A 27 -28.50 35.53 32.57
CA PRO A 27 -27.22 35.94 33.18
C PRO A 27 -26.51 34.86 34.00
N ASN A 28 -27.22 33.82 34.45
CA ASN A 28 -26.64 32.63 35.08
C ASN A 28 -26.06 31.62 34.05
N SER A 29 -26.30 31.79 32.75
CA SER A 29 -25.79 30.89 31.71
C SER A 29 -24.30 31.13 31.42
N CYS A 30 -23.79 32.35 31.53
CA CYS A 30 -22.38 32.65 31.27
C CYS A 30 -21.42 32.01 32.28
N THR A 31 -21.77 31.96 33.57
CA THR A 31 -20.94 31.35 34.61
C THR A 31 -20.92 29.82 34.49
N ASN A 32 -22.07 29.22 34.15
CA ASN A 32 -22.16 27.78 33.88
C ASN A 32 -21.35 27.39 32.64
N VAL A 33 -21.43 28.18 31.57
CA VAL A 33 -20.62 27.97 30.36
C VAL A 33 -19.12 28.09 30.67
N ALA A 34 -18.69 29.11 31.42
CA ALA A 34 -17.28 29.26 31.80
C ALA A 34 -16.75 28.04 32.58
N ASN A 35 -17.55 27.50 33.52
CA ASN A 35 -17.19 26.32 34.29
C ASN A 35 -17.13 25.05 33.43
N GLU A 36 -18.04 24.88 32.46
CA GLU A 36 -17.97 23.78 31.48
C GLU A 36 -16.69 23.84 30.64
N TYR A 37 -16.29 25.04 30.20
CA TYR A 37 -15.04 25.23 29.46
C TYR A 37 -13.80 24.93 30.31
N ILE A 38 -13.79 25.33 31.59
CA ILE A 38 -12.69 25.01 32.52
C ILE A 38 -12.57 23.50 32.70
N SER A 39 -13.69 22.81 32.93
CA SER A 39 -13.72 21.35 33.07
C SER A 39 -13.16 20.64 31.82
N LEU A 40 -13.52 21.11 30.62
CA LEU A 40 -12.97 20.58 29.37
C LEU A 40 -11.45 20.79 29.26
N LEU A 41 -10.96 21.97 29.67
CA LEU A 41 -9.52 22.26 29.66
C LEU A 41 -8.74 21.38 30.65
N GLU A 42 -9.32 21.10 31.82
CA GLU A 42 -8.74 20.18 32.80
C GLU A 42 -8.71 18.73 32.29
N GLU A 43 -9.77 18.27 31.63
CA GLU A 43 -9.80 16.94 30.98
C GLU A 43 -8.71 16.83 29.91
N VAL A 44 -8.60 17.82 29.03
CA VAL A 44 -7.58 17.87 27.97
C VAL A 44 -6.16 17.89 28.56
N ARG A 45 -5.94 18.65 29.62
CA ARG A 45 -4.65 18.69 30.32
C ARG A 45 -4.29 17.33 30.91
N SER A 46 -5.24 16.69 31.60
CA SER A 46 -5.04 15.37 32.20
C SER A 46 -4.74 14.31 31.15
N GLU A 47 -5.44 14.32 30.00
CA GLU A 47 -5.17 13.41 28.88
C GLU A 47 -3.75 13.61 28.34
N LEU A 48 -3.31 14.86 28.13
CA LEU A 48 -1.97 15.15 27.63
C LEU A 48 -0.86 14.78 28.62
N GLU A 49 -1.08 14.98 29.93
CA GLU A 49 -0.17 14.54 30.98
C GLU A 49 -0.02 13.01 30.97
N ALA A 50 -1.13 12.27 30.86
CA ALA A 50 -1.13 10.82 30.79
C ALA A 50 -0.44 10.27 29.52
N GLU A 51 -0.69 10.87 28.35
CA GLU A 51 -0.01 10.53 27.09
C GLU A 51 1.49 10.82 27.16
N THR A 52 1.88 11.93 27.77
CA THR A 52 3.30 12.30 27.96
C THR A 52 4.00 11.31 28.87
N GLU A 53 3.37 10.93 30.00
CA GLU A 53 3.91 9.95 30.91
C GLU A 53 4.06 8.58 30.24
N PHE A 54 3.07 8.17 29.44
CA PHE A 54 3.16 6.96 28.63
C PHE A 54 4.36 7.01 27.68
N LEU A 55 4.54 8.08 26.91
CA LEU A 55 5.66 8.20 25.97
C LEU A 55 7.01 8.14 26.68
N LYS A 56 7.15 8.75 27.86
CA LYS A 56 8.36 8.67 28.67
C LYS A 56 8.66 7.24 29.10
N LYS A 57 7.64 6.51 29.59
CA LYS A 57 7.78 5.10 29.99
C LYS A 57 8.09 4.21 28.79
N ALA A 58 7.38 4.38 27.67
CA ALA A 58 7.57 3.61 26.45
C ALA A 58 8.90 3.91 25.75
N ALA A 59 9.48 5.09 25.93
CA ALA A 59 10.84 5.38 25.44
C ALA A 59 11.92 4.55 26.16
N VAL A 60 11.69 4.19 27.43
CA VAL A 60 12.58 3.34 28.24
C VAL A 60 12.25 1.86 28.06
N GLU A 61 10.97 1.51 27.94
CA GLU A 61 10.47 0.15 27.78
C GLU A 61 9.63 0.01 26.50
N PRO A 62 10.25 -0.13 25.32
CA PRO A 62 9.55 0.04 24.04
C PRO A 62 8.50 -1.02 23.72
N ILE A 63 8.48 -2.14 24.45
CA ILE A 63 7.43 -3.15 24.33
C ILE A 63 6.03 -2.55 24.59
N ARG A 64 5.96 -1.49 25.41
CA ARG A 64 4.73 -0.76 25.72
C ARG A 64 4.06 -0.16 24.49
N PHE A 65 4.85 0.18 23.46
CA PHE A 65 4.27 0.65 22.19
C PHE A 65 3.40 -0.42 21.52
N PHE A 66 3.68 -1.70 21.74
CA PHE A 66 2.85 -2.77 21.19
C PHE A 66 1.68 -3.15 22.11
N THR A 67 1.87 -3.07 23.43
CA THR A 67 0.92 -3.66 24.39
C THR A 67 -0.12 -2.67 24.90
N GLU A 68 0.24 -1.39 25.05
CA GLU A 68 -0.57 -0.40 25.79
C GLU A 68 -1.06 0.78 24.92
N THR A 69 -0.54 0.94 23.70
CA THR A 69 -0.85 2.11 22.86
C THR A 69 -2.35 2.25 22.56
N LYS A 70 -3.05 1.14 22.34
CA LYS A 70 -4.49 1.15 22.05
C LYS A 70 -5.32 1.66 23.23
N GLU A 71 -4.96 1.28 24.45
CA GLU A 71 -5.65 1.74 25.67
C GLU A 71 -5.31 3.20 26.00
N ARG A 72 -4.10 3.65 25.65
CA ARG A 72 -3.58 4.97 26.04
C ARG A 72 -3.92 6.08 25.06
N PHE A 73 -4.04 5.78 23.77
CA PHE A 73 -4.35 6.78 22.76
C PHE A 73 -5.73 6.55 22.15
N LYS A 74 -6.58 7.57 22.20
CA LYS A 74 -7.88 7.60 21.52
C LYS A 74 -7.73 7.79 19.99
N SER A 75 -6.86 7.01 19.33
CA SER A 75 -6.58 7.06 17.87
C SER A 75 -6.49 8.51 17.35
N HIS A 76 -7.26 8.87 16.33
CA HIS A 76 -7.31 10.21 15.72
C HIS A 76 -7.80 11.36 16.63
N ARG A 77 -8.32 11.07 17.83
CA ARG A 77 -8.82 12.06 18.79
C ARG A 77 -7.84 12.41 19.90
N SER A 78 -6.75 11.66 20.01
CA SER A 78 -5.74 11.91 21.03
C SER A 78 -5.14 13.31 20.88
N MET A 79 -4.84 13.94 22.01
CA MET A 79 -4.26 15.28 22.05
C MET A 79 -2.85 15.31 21.42
N LEU A 80 -2.07 14.24 21.54
CA LEU A 80 -0.81 14.08 20.83
C LEU A 80 -1.01 14.12 19.30
N PHE A 81 -2.03 13.44 18.76
CA PHE A 81 -2.32 13.43 17.32
C PHE A 81 -2.66 14.83 16.82
N LEU A 82 -3.52 15.50 17.58
CA LEU A 82 -3.99 16.83 17.28
C LEU A 82 -2.85 17.87 17.33
N SER A 83 -1.98 17.78 18.32
CA SER A 83 -0.82 18.67 18.47
C SER A 83 0.26 18.44 17.42
N LEU A 84 0.58 17.19 17.07
CA LEU A 84 1.54 16.87 16.02
C LEU A 84 1.07 17.34 14.64
N ASN A 85 -0.21 17.13 14.32
CA ASN A 85 -0.78 17.62 13.06
C ASN A 85 -0.82 19.14 12.98
N TYR A 86 -1.11 19.83 14.10
CA TYR A 86 -1.04 21.29 14.17
C TYR A 86 0.39 21.79 13.92
N LYS A 87 1.36 21.21 14.62
CA LYS A 87 2.79 21.51 14.47
C LYS A 87 3.28 21.34 13.02
N ALA A 88 2.94 20.22 12.40
CA ALA A 88 3.27 19.96 10.99
C ALA A 88 2.66 21.00 10.04
N ARG A 89 1.41 21.44 10.26
CA ARG A 89 0.77 22.51 9.46
C ARG A 89 1.46 23.86 9.60
N GLN A 90 2.07 24.13 10.75
CA GLN A 90 2.85 25.36 10.99
C GLN A 90 4.29 25.26 10.48
N GLY A 91 4.67 24.15 9.83
CA GLY A 91 6.06 23.89 9.42
C GLY A 91 7.02 23.65 10.60
N GLN A 92 6.47 23.42 11.80
CA GLN A 92 7.24 23.26 13.04
C GLN A 92 7.25 21.79 13.45
N GLY A 93 8.29 21.04 13.07
CA GLY A 93 8.47 19.64 13.43
C GLY A 93 7.71 18.66 12.52
N SER A 94 8.29 17.48 12.33
CA SER A 94 7.79 16.50 11.38
C SER A 94 7.03 15.38 12.09
N VAL A 95 5.74 15.22 11.77
CA VAL A 95 4.95 14.02 12.12
C VAL A 95 5.70 12.74 11.72
N HIS A 96 6.45 12.79 10.62
CA HIS A 96 7.25 11.68 10.15
C HIS A 96 8.45 11.38 11.07
N GLU A 97 9.09 12.38 11.68
CA GLU A 97 10.17 12.16 12.65
C GLU A 97 9.66 11.44 13.90
N PHE A 98 8.48 11.82 14.40
CA PHE A 98 7.87 11.12 15.53
C PHE A 98 7.53 9.66 15.17
N GLN A 99 6.93 9.43 14.00
CA GLN A 99 6.66 8.06 13.53
C GLN A 99 7.94 7.25 13.35
N ARG A 100 9.02 7.88 12.86
CA ARG A 100 10.32 7.23 12.70
C ARG A 100 10.91 6.84 14.05
N PHE A 101 10.85 7.73 15.04
CA PHE A 101 11.23 7.42 16.41
C PHE A 101 10.47 6.20 16.96
N LEU A 102 9.14 6.17 16.77
CA LEU A 102 8.33 5.01 17.18
C LEU A 102 8.77 3.74 16.45
N ALA A 103 8.99 3.80 15.14
CA ALA A 103 9.42 2.66 14.34
C ALA A 103 10.79 2.13 14.78
N GLU A 104 11.75 3.01 15.08
CA GLU A 104 13.08 2.66 15.57
C GLU A 104 12.98 1.93 16.91
N LYS A 105 12.19 2.46 17.86
CA LYS A 105 11.97 1.83 19.17
C LYS A 105 11.23 0.50 19.11
N MET A 106 10.24 0.39 18.26
CA MET A 106 9.56 -0.88 18.00
C MET A 106 10.47 -1.90 17.31
N ASN A 107 11.36 -1.44 16.42
CA ASN A 107 12.31 -2.30 15.73
C ASN A 107 13.32 -2.90 16.72
N GLU A 108 13.82 -2.14 17.70
CA GLU A 108 14.70 -2.65 18.77
C GLU A 108 14.11 -3.89 19.45
N VAL A 109 12.83 -3.81 19.85
CA VAL A 109 12.10 -4.91 20.49
C VAL A 109 11.90 -6.09 19.54
N PHE A 110 11.51 -5.81 18.30
CA PHE A 110 11.28 -6.85 17.30
C PHE A 110 12.57 -7.60 16.95
N GLN A 111 13.70 -6.89 16.80
CA GLN A 111 15.01 -7.52 16.59
C GLN A 111 15.40 -8.41 17.77
N ALA A 112 15.23 -7.93 19.00
CA ALA A 112 15.53 -8.71 20.20
C ALA A 112 14.67 -9.99 20.25
N TRP A 113 13.39 -9.90 19.90
CA TRP A 113 12.51 -11.05 19.84
C TRP A 113 12.92 -12.05 18.74
N LEU A 114 13.32 -11.58 17.55
CA LEU A 114 13.79 -12.45 16.47
C LEU A 114 15.04 -13.23 16.89
N LEU A 115 15.99 -12.56 17.55
CA LEU A 115 17.21 -13.19 18.07
C LEU A 115 16.90 -14.24 19.14
N GLN A 116 15.99 -13.94 20.07
CA GLN A 116 15.55 -14.88 21.11
C GLN A 116 14.86 -16.12 20.53
N ASN A 117 14.17 -15.98 19.40
CA ASN A 117 13.49 -17.07 18.71
C ASN A 117 14.36 -17.72 17.60
N GLY A 118 15.67 -17.47 17.59
CA GLY A 118 16.62 -18.12 16.68
C GLY A 118 16.44 -17.75 15.20
N THR A 119 15.82 -16.61 14.90
CA THR A 119 15.59 -16.15 13.53
C THR A 119 16.74 -15.27 13.06
N ASN A 120 17.43 -15.70 12.00
CA ASN A 120 18.53 -14.95 11.36
C ASN A 120 18.10 -14.16 10.11
N LEU A 121 16.79 -13.94 9.92
CA LEU A 121 16.29 -13.17 8.77
C LEU A 121 16.49 -11.67 9.01
N PRO A 122 16.92 -10.89 8.00
CA PRO A 122 17.15 -9.45 8.12
C PRO A 122 15.84 -8.66 8.05
N LEU A 123 14.89 -9.01 8.92
CA LEU A 123 13.60 -8.34 9.01
C LEU A 123 13.75 -7.01 9.75
N SER A 124 12.97 -5.98 9.44
CA SER A 124 12.99 -4.71 10.17
C SER A 124 11.65 -4.00 10.16
N ILE A 125 11.31 -3.31 11.25
CA ILE A 125 10.13 -2.44 11.33
C ILE A 125 10.46 -1.05 10.80
N ARG A 126 9.62 -0.52 9.93
CA ARG A 126 9.75 0.84 9.37
C ARG A 126 8.38 1.52 9.24
N VAL A 127 8.42 2.84 9.08
CA VAL A 127 7.23 3.65 8.75
C VAL A 127 6.83 3.37 7.29
N ARG A 128 5.58 2.96 7.06
CA ARG A 128 5.05 2.69 5.72
C ARG A 128 4.65 3.97 4.99
N THR A 129 3.89 4.85 5.65
CA THR A 129 3.31 6.04 5.02
C THR A 129 3.84 7.31 5.70
N ARG A 130 4.71 8.04 5.01
CA ARG A 130 5.39 9.23 5.58
C ARG A 130 4.47 10.42 5.83
N SER A 131 3.33 10.49 5.14
CA SER A 131 2.48 11.68 5.05
C SER A 131 1.15 11.58 5.82
N SER A 132 0.83 10.45 6.44
CA SER A 132 -0.42 10.25 7.18
C SER A 132 -0.16 9.81 8.62
N PHE A 133 -0.85 10.41 9.59
CA PHE A 133 -0.87 9.96 10.99
C PHE A 133 -2.31 9.64 11.43
N PRO A 134 -2.58 8.48 12.07
CA PRO A 134 -1.63 7.40 12.38
C PRO A 134 -1.03 6.79 11.11
N SER A 135 0.30 6.57 11.10
CA SER A 135 0.90 5.79 10.03
C SER A 135 0.68 4.32 10.34
N LEU A 136 0.46 3.54 9.30
CA LEU A 136 0.68 2.11 9.35
C LEU A 136 2.20 1.87 9.48
N PHE A 137 2.58 0.93 10.33
CA PHE A 137 3.96 0.43 10.41
C PHE A 137 4.04 -0.86 9.61
N ALA A 138 5.24 -1.23 9.17
CA ALA A 138 5.41 -2.46 8.43
C ALA A 138 6.76 -3.13 8.71
N VAL A 139 6.75 -4.46 8.57
CA VAL A 139 7.91 -5.34 8.60
C VAL A 139 8.41 -5.54 7.18
N TYR A 140 9.68 -5.26 6.98
CA TYR A 140 10.39 -5.36 5.71
C TYR A 140 11.46 -6.44 5.76
N ASP A 141 11.58 -7.21 4.68
CA ASP A 141 12.75 -8.01 4.35
C ASP A 141 13.51 -7.31 3.21
N GLY A 142 14.61 -6.62 3.56
CA GLY A 142 15.26 -5.67 2.65
C GLY A 142 14.32 -4.51 2.28
N ASP A 143 13.91 -4.48 1.00
CA ASP A 143 12.96 -3.50 0.45
C ASP A 143 11.55 -4.07 0.27
N THR A 144 11.36 -5.35 0.58
CA THR A 144 10.06 -6.02 0.40
C THR A 144 9.23 -5.92 1.67
N GLU A 145 8.06 -5.29 1.57
CA GLU A 145 7.09 -5.27 2.65
C GLU A 145 6.40 -6.64 2.79
N ILE A 146 6.52 -7.22 3.98
CA ILE A 146 6.03 -8.57 4.30
C ILE A 146 4.69 -8.49 5.05
N LEU A 147 4.63 -7.64 6.08
CA LEU A 147 3.50 -7.50 6.99
C LEU A 147 3.36 -6.03 7.37
N GLN A 148 2.13 -5.58 7.56
CA GLN A 148 1.84 -4.27 8.12
C GLN A 148 1.04 -4.40 9.41
N PHE A 149 1.14 -3.42 10.29
CA PHE A 149 0.46 -3.42 11.56
C PHE A 149 0.12 -2.02 12.05
N ASN A 150 -0.88 -1.97 12.92
CA ASN A 150 -1.37 -0.76 13.55
C ASN A 150 -1.39 -0.95 15.07
N ILE A 151 -0.52 -0.22 15.77
CA ILE A 151 -0.40 -0.25 17.23
C ILE A 151 -1.59 0.39 17.95
N PHE A 152 -2.35 1.28 17.28
CA PHE A 152 -3.51 1.95 17.85
C PHE A 152 -4.77 1.10 17.75
N GLU A 153 -4.82 0.17 16.80
CA GLU A 153 -5.97 -0.74 16.60
C GLU A 153 -5.69 -2.16 17.11
N LYS A 154 -4.41 -2.50 17.33
CA LYS A 154 -3.92 -3.84 17.68
C LYS A 154 -4.25 -4.86 16.60
N THR A 155 -3.98 -4.46 15.35
CA THR A 155 -4.24 -5.25 14.14
C THR A 155 -2.97 -5.38 13.30
N TYR A 156 -2.86 -6.48 12.56
CA TYR A 156 -1.80 -6.69 11.56
C TYR A 156 -2.37 -7.38 10.33
N GLY A 157 -1.68 -7.28 9.19
CA GLY A 157 -2.04 -8.03 8.01
C GLY A 157 -0.86 -8.32 7.10
N ILE A 158 -0.95 -9.43 6.39
CA ILE A 158 0.11 -9.94 5.52
C ILE A 158 -0.09 -9.35 4.13
N ARG A 159 0.89 -8.57 3.65
CA ARG A 159 0.85 -8.06 2.28
C ARG A 159 1.07 -9.25 1.34
N GLN A 160 0.19 -9.43 0.35
CA GLN A 160 0.23 -10.53 -0.64
C GLN A 160 0.60 -11.88 -0.03
N ARG A 161 -0.42 -12.64 0.39
CA ARG A 161 -0.25 -14.00 0.92
C ARG A 161 0.77 -14.78 0.07
N PRO A 162 1.81 -15.38 0.70
CA PRO A 162 2.71 -16.28 0.00
C PRO A 162 1.91 -17.38 -0.69
N LEU A 163 2.16 -17.57 -1.98
CA LEU A 163 1.51 -18.62 -2.75
C LEU A 163 2.15 -19.96 -2.45
N THR A 164 1.43 -21.04 -2.67
CA THR A 164 2.04 -22.37 -2.72
C THR A 164 2.89 -22.52 -3.98
N GLU A 165 3.85 -23.45 -3.96
CA GLU A 165 4.66 -23.75 -5.14
C GLU A 165 3.77 -24.21 -6.31
N GLU A 166 2.75 -25.03 -6.03
CA GLU A 166 1.75 -25.45 -7.02
C GLU A 166 0.99 -24.27 -7.65
N GLU A 167 0.57 -23.28 -6.84
CA GLU A 167 -0.09 -22.08 -7.34
C GLU A 167 0.83 -21.23 -8.22
N LEU A 168 2.12 -21.13 -7.87
CA LEU A 168 3.11 -20.42 -8.69
C LEU A 168 3.38 -21.12 -10.01
N LEU A 169 3.54 -22.45 -9.97
CA LEU A 169 3.73 -23.27 -11.17
C LEU A 169 2.51 -23.16 -12.09
N LYS A 170 1.29 -23.29 -11.54
CA LYS A 170 0.05 -23.14 -12.29
C LYS A 170 -0.08 -21.76 -12.91
N ARG A 171 0.20 -20.69 -12.15
CA ARG A 171 0.17 -19.32 -12.67
C ARG A 171 1.20 -19.10 -13.78
N GLY A 172 2.41 -19.64 -13.62
CA GLY A 172 3.45 -19.61 -14.65
C GLY A 172 3.01 -20.32 -15.93
N GLN A 173 2.42 -21.51 -15.81
CA GLN A 173 1.88 -22.29 -16.92
C GLN A 173 0.72 -21.60 -17.62
N ASP A 174 -0.22 -21.00 -16.86
CA ASP A 174 -1.36 -20.26 -17.40
C ASP A 174 -0.92 -19.00 -18.16
N GLU A 175 0.03 -18.24 -17.62
CA GLU A 175 0.64 -17.09 -18.30
C GLU A 175 1.36 -17.52 -19.59
N GLU A 176 2.14 -18.61 -19.54
CA GLU A 176 2.81 -19.15 -20.72
C GLU A 176 1.81 -19.60 -21.79
N ARG A 177 0.74 -20.32 -21.39
CA ARG A 177 -0.32 -20.77 -22.28
C ARG A 177 -1.03 -19.59 -22.94
N ARG A 178 -1.26 -18.50 -22.20
CA ARG A 178 -1.82 -17.26 -22.73
C ARG A 178 -0.91 -16.63 -23.77
N LEU A 179 0.39 -16.50 -23.48
CA LEU A 179 1.38 -15.95 -24.42
C LEU A 179 1.50 -16.81 -25.69
N ARG A 180 1.53 -18.14 -25.56
CA ARG A 180 1.52 -19.06 -26.72
C ARG A 180 0.26 -18.90 -27.57
N THR A 181 -0.89 -18.73 -26.93
CA THR A 181 -2.15 -18.52 -27.65
C THR A 181 -2.13 -17.21 -28.44
N LEU A 182 -1.58 -16.13 -27.87
CA LEU A 182 -1.41 -14.85 -28.56
C LEU A 182 -0.41 -14.96 -29.70
N LYS A 183 0.75 -15.60 -29.46
CA LYS A 183 1.75 -15.89 -30.48
C LYS A 183 1.14 -16.63 -31.67
N ASN A 184 0.42 -17.72 -31.43
CA ASN A 184 -0.21 -18.52 -32.49
C ASN A 184 -1.23 -17.71 -33.31
N LYS A 185 -1.92 -16.72 -32.70
CA LYS A 185 -2.81 -15.81 -33.44
C LYS A 185 -2.04 -14.87 -34.36
N GLU A 186 -0.92 -14.32 -33.89
CA GLU A 186 -0.04 -13.49 -34.71
C GLU A 186 0.65 -14.29 -35.81
N GLU A 187 1.06 -15.54 -35.55
CA GLU A 187 1.62 -16.44 -36.57
C GLU A 187 0.61 -16.76 -37.68
N LYS A 188 -0.66 -16.99 -37.33
CA LYS A 188 -1.74 -17.16 -38.31
C LYS A 188 -1.94 -15.90 -39.15
N SER A 189 -1.97 -14.74 -38.50
CA SER A 189 -2.10 -13.43 -39.17
C SER A 189 -0.92 -13.17 -40.12
N LEU A 190 0.30 -13.52 -39.69
CA LEU A 190 1.50 -13.44 -40.52
C LEU A 190 1.41 -14.36 -41.74
N ALA A 191 0.95 -15.60 -41.57
CA ALA A 191 0.77 -16.54 -42.66
C ALA A 191 -0.26 -16.05 -43.68
N GLU A 192 -1.35 -15.42 -43.22
CA GLU A 192 -2.34 -14.78 -44.09
C GLU A 192 -1.75 -13.60 -44.87
N LEU A 193 -1.00 -12.71 -44.20
CA LEU A 193 -0.32 -11.59 -44.86
C LEU A 193 0.71 -12.04 -45.91
N VAL A 194 1.44 -13.12 -45.65
CA VAL A 194 2.38 -13.71 -46.62
C VAL A 194 1.62 -14.28 -47.82
N LYS A 195 0.50 -14.99 -47.61
CA LYS A 195 -0.35 -15.46 -48.72
C LYS A 195 -0.91 -14.33 -49.56
N VAL A 196 -1.35 -13.24 -48.92
CA VAL A 196 -1.81 -12.02 -49.61
C VAL A 196 -0.67 -11.40 -50.43
N LYS A 197 0.56 -11.38 -49.89
CA LYS A 197 1.74 -10.89 -50.60
C LYS A 197 2.10 -11.75 -51.81
N GLU A 198 2.02 -13.07 -51.70
CA GLU A 198 2.36 -14.01 -52.78
C GLU A 198 1.31 -14.03 -53.90
N LYS A 199 0.03 -13.90 -53.54
CA LYS A 199 -1.09 -13.96 -54.48
C LYS A 199 -2.09 -12.81 -54.24
N PRO A 200 -1.68 -11.55 -54.45
CA PRO A 200 -2.50 -10.38 -54.11
C PRO A 200 -3.81 -10.32 -54.91
N TYR A 201 -3.82 -10.91 -56.11
CA TYR A 201 -4.98 -10.97 -56.98
C TYR A 201 -6.09 -11.92 -56.50
N LEU A 202 -5.78 -12.93 -55.67
CA LEU A 202 -6.79 -13.86 -55.15
C LEU A 202 -7.63 -13.25 -54.02
N TYR A 203 -7.09 -12.26 -53.32
CA TYR A 203 -7.72 -11.66 -52.13
C TYR A 203 -8.41 -10.32 -52.42
N SER A 204 -8.37 -9.87 -53.67
CA SER A 204 -8.77 -8.51 -54.05
C SER A 204 -9.99 -8.42 -54.97
N PHE A 205 -10.49 -9.52 -55.55
CA PHE A 205 -11.45 -9.43 -56.67
C PHE A 205 -12.74 -10.24 -56.53
N SER A 206 -13.84 -9.50 -56.41
CA SER A 206 -15.16 -9.87 -56.94
C SER A 206 -15.50 -9.12 -58.25
N SER A 207 -14.66 -8.16 -58.71
CA SER A 207 -14.90 -7.38 -59.94
C SER A 207 -13.63 -6.80 -60.59
N TRP A 208 -13.68 -6.56 -61.91
CA TRP A 208 -12.59 -5.99 -62.74
C TRP A 208 -12.14 -4.57 -62.33
N LYS A 209 -13.06 -3.76 -61.77
CA LYS A 209 -12.72 -2.42 -61.25
C LYS A 209 -11.78 -2.48 -60.05
N GLY A 210 -11.93 -3.49 -59.20
CA GLY A 210 -10.99 -3.74 -58.10
C GLY A 210 -9.58 -4.01 -58.65
N PHE A 211 -9.48 -4.80 -59.73
CA PHE A 211 -8.20 -5.19 -60.34
C PHE A 211 -7.41 -4.00 -60.83
N TYR A 212 -8.09 -3.11 -61.54
CA TYR A 212 -7.49 -1.88 -62.02
C TYR A 212 -7.03 -0.95 -60.89
N LEU A 213 -7.80 -0.84 -59.80
CA LEU A 213 -7.42 0.00 -58.65
C LEU A 213 -6.23 -0.57 -57.86
N LEU A 214 -6.16 -1.90 -57.69
CA LEU A 214 -5.00 -2.56 -57.08
C LEU A 214 -3.76 -2.35 -57.95
N PHE A 215 -3.88 -2.48 -59.27
CA PHE A 215 -2.79 -2.25 -60.22
C PHE A 215 -2.25 -0.82 -60.13
N LEU A 216 -3.13 0.20 -60.11
CA LEU A 216 -2.74 1.61 -59.98
C LEU A 216 -2.07 1.95 -58.62
N ARG A 217 -2.36 1.19 -57.57
CA ARG A 217 -1.83 1.42 -56.21
C ARG A 217 -0.94 0.29 -55.71
N TYR A 218 -0.44 -0.53 -56.62
CA TYR A 218 0.20 -1.81 -56.28
C TYR A 218 1.41 -1.59 -55.36
N GLU A 219 2.32 -0.68 -55.75
CA GLU A 219 3.53 -0.39 -54.97
C GLU A 219 3.22 0.08 -53.55
N ARG A 220 2.26 1.00 -53.37
CA ARG A 220 1.86 1.49 -52.05
C ARG A 220 1.23 0.39 -51.20
N THR A 221 0.41 -0.45 -51.80
CA THR A 221 -0.27 -1.55 -51.12
C THR A 221 0.73 -2.62 -50.68
N MET A 222 1.66 -2.99 -51.56
CA MET A 222 2.73 -3.94 -51.26
C MET A 222 3.71 -3.40 -50.23
N LYS A 223 4.02 -2.10 -50.25
CA LYS A 223 4.82 -1.44 -49.20
C LYS A 223 4.16 -1.59 -47.82
N ARG A 224 2.86 -1.29 -47.72
CA ARG A 224 2.09 -1.46 -46.48
C ARG A 224 2.03 -2.92 -46.02
N ILE A 225 1.81 -3.87 -46.94
CA ILE A 225 1.81 -5.30 -46.61
C ILE A 225 3.19 -5.73 -46.08
N ASN A 226 4.29 -5.26 -46.69
CA ASN A 226 5.64 -5.55 -46.21
C ASN A 226 5.90 -4.96 -44.82
N GLU A 227 5.44 -3.74 -44.56
CA GLU A 227 5.50 -3.09 -43.23
C GLU A 227 4.72 -3.93 -42.19
N LEU A 228 3.47 -4.31 -42.49
CA LEU A 228 2.66 -5.15 -41.60
C LEU A 228 3.30 -6.53 -41.35
N ILE A 229 3.88 -7.16 -42.38
CA ILE A 229 4.61 -8.43 -42.23
C ILE A 229 5.80 -8.25 -41.29
N LYS A 230 6.55 -7.15 -41.42
CA LYS A 230 7.71 -6.85 -40.57
C LYS A 230 7.27 -6.66 -39.11
N GLU A 231 6.28 -5.81 -38.86
CA GLU A 231 5.75 -5.55 -37.51
C GLU A 231 5.16 -6.80 -36.86
N THR A 232 4.47 -7.65 -37.65
CA THR A 232 3.89 -8.90 -37.14
C THR A 232 5.00 -9.91 -36.80
N LYS A 233 6.07 -9.99 -37.60
CA LYS A 233 7.25 -10.81 -37.27
C LYS A 233 7.93 -10.35 -35.98
N GLU A 234 8.09 -9.03 -35.80
CA GLU A 234 8.65 -8.46 -34.56
C GLU A 234 7.78 -8.83 -33.35
N ARG A 235 6.46 -8.69 -33.44
CA ARG A 235 5.52 -9.11 -32.37
C ARG A 235 5.62 -10.60 -32.03
N VAL A 236 5.72 -11.47 -33.03
CA VAL A 236 5.91 -12.91 -32.80
C VAL A 236 7.22 -13.18 -32.04
N CYS A 237 8.31 -12.52 -32.45
CA CYS A 237 9.60 -12.61 -31.77
C CYS A 237 9.53 -12.10 -30.32
N ASP A 238 8.83 -11.00 -30.08
CA ASP A 238 8.61 -10.45 -28.74
C ASP A 238 7.84 -11.42 -27.85
N PHE A 239 6.83 -12.13 -28.39
CA PHE A 239 6.12 -13.16 -27.63
C PHE A 239 7.04 -14.34 -27.27
N GLU A 240 7.92 -14.79 -28.17
CA GLU A 240 8.91 -15.83 -27.86
C GLU A 240 9.87 -15.39 -26.76
N LYS A 241 10.37 -14.15 -26.85
CA LYS A 241 11.23 -13.55 -25.84
C LYS A 241 10.52 -13.47 -24.49
N GLN A 242 9.27 -13.04 -24.45
CA GLN A 242 8.48 -12.99 -23.22
C GLN A 242 8.25 -14.38 -22.61
N ILE A 243 7.93 -15.39 -23.43
CA ILE A 243 7.80 -16.78 -22.97
C ILE A 243 9.10 -17.27 -22.34
N ARG A 244 10.23 -17.02 -23.00
CA ARG A 244 11.55 -17.41 -22.51
C ARG A 244 11.88 -16.73 -21.18
N LEU A 245 11.73 -15.41 -21.11
CA LEU A 245 11.98 -14.63 -19.88
C LEU A 245 11.10 -15.10 -18.72
N LYS A 246 9.83 -15.45 -18.97
CA LYS A 246 8.92 -15.97 -17.94
C LYS A 246 9.36 -17.32 -17.40
N ARG A 247 9.82 -18.23 -18.26
CA ARG A 247 10.38 -19.52 -17.85
C ARG A 247 11.65 -19.35 -17.04
N GLU A 248 12.56 -18.48 -17.49
CA GLU A 248 13.82 -18.19 -16.80
C GLU A 248 13.58 -17.50 -15.44
N ALA A 249 12.51 -16.71 -15.31
CA ALA A 249 12.16 -16.01 -14.06
C ALA A 249 11.35 -16.88 -13.07
N LEU A 250 10.83 -18.04 -13.46
CA LEU A 250 9.99 -18.85 -12.56
C LEU A 250 10.74 -19.37 -11.33
N PRO A 251 11.99 -19.89 -11.43
CA PRO A 251 12.75 -20.33 -10.26
C PRO A 251 13.03 -19.19 -9.26
N SER A 252 13.35 -17.99 -9.76
CA SER A 252 13.60 -16.84 -8.89
C SER A 252 12.33 -16.33 -8.21
N GLN A 253 11.16 -16.43 -8.89
CA GLN A 253 9.86 -16.15 -8.27
C GLN A 253 9.52 -17.15 -7.16
N ILE A 254 9.80 -18.44 -7.37
CA ILE A 254 9.62 -19.48 -6.34
C ILE A 254 10.49 -19.18 -5.13
N GLN A 255 11.79 -18.94 -5.35
CA GLN A 255 12.72 -18.61 -4.28
C GLN A 255 12.34 -17.32 -3.51
N ALA A 256 11.92 -16.27 -4.23
CA ALA A 256 11.46 -15.04 -3.60
C ALA A 256 10.20 -15.25 -2.77
N ASN A 257 9.27 -16.09 -3.23
CA ASN A 257 8.06 -16.43 -2.51
C ASN A 257 8.33 -17.33 -1.29
N GLU A 258 9.26 -18.27 -1.37
CA GLU A 258 9.72 -19.05 -0.22
C GLU A 258 10.37 -18.16 0.85
N ARG A 259 11.24 -17.23 0.43
CA ARG A 259 11.84 -16.24 1.33
C ARG A 259 10.77 -15.42 2.02
N ARG A 260 9.77 -14.95 1.26
CA ARG A 260 8.60 -14.25 1.80
C ARG A 260 7.83 -15.11 2.80
N ARG A 261 7.59 -16.38 2.49
CA ARG A 261 6.89 -17.32 3.37
C ARG A 261 7.62 -17.45 4.71
N LYS A 262 8.94 -17.69 4.67
CA LYS A 262 9.79 -17.76 5.88
C LYS A 262 9.76 -16.45 6.67
N ALA A 263 9.79 -15.31 6.00
CA ALA A 263 9.70 -14.00 6.65
C ALA A 263 8.35 -13.78 7.36
N VAL A 264 7.24 -14.20 6.74
CA VAL A 264 5.90 -14.16 7.36
C VAL A 264 5.84 -15.11 8.56
N GLU A 265 6.28 -16.36 8.38
CA GLU A 265 6.30 -17.40 9.43
C GLU A 265 7.14 -16.97 10.65
N ALA A 266 8.22 -16.20 10.42
CA ALA A 266 9.03 -15.64 11.49
C ALA A 266 8.37 -14.42 12.17
N ALA A 267 7.76 -13.51 11.42
CA ALA A 267 7.23 -12.27 11.97
C ALA A 267 5.84 -12.44 12.63
N GLU A 268 4.98 -13.31 12.09
CA GLU A 268 3.59 -13.46 12.54
C GLU A 268 3.47 -13.87 14.02
N PRO A 269 4.29 -14.80 14.57
CA PRO A 269 4.17 -15.21 15.97
C PRO A 269 4.43 -14.07 16.95
N PHE A 270 5.26 -13.08 16.60
CA PHE A 270 5.47 -11.88 17.42
C PHE A 270 4.17 -11.09 17.62
N PHE A 271 3.42 -10.85 16.56
CA PHE A 271 2.16 -10.10 16.67
C PHE A 271 1.08 -10.93 17.36
N LYS A 272 1.02 -12.24 17.10
CA LYS A 272 0.09 -13.16 17.78
C LYS A 272 0.34 -13.22 19.28
N SER A 273 1.59 -13.30 19.72
CA SER A 273 1.94 -13.36 21.15
C SER A 273 1.57 -12.08 21.90
N LEU A 274 1.55 -10.94 21.20
CA LEU A 274 1.14 -9.63 21.74
C LEU A 274 -0.38 -9.39 21.63
N GLY A 275 -1.15 -10.37 21.15
CA GLY A 275 -2.60 -10.31 21.05
C GLY A 275 -3.11 -9.44 19.90
N TYR A 276 -2.35 -9.29 18.82
CA TYR A 276 -2.82 -8.59 17.63
C TYR A 276 -3.76 -9.45 16.79
N SER A 277 -4.81 -8.82 16.26
CA SER A 277 -5.79 -9.48 15.38
C SER A 277 -5.37 -9.43 13.91
N LEU A 278 -5.52 -10.55 13.20
CA LEU A 278 -5.27 -10.60 11.75
C LEU A 278 -6.39 -9.88 10.99
N GLU A 279 -6.05 -8.80 10.30
CA GLU A 279 -6.92 -8.08 9.38
C GLU A 279 -6.72 -8.64 7.96
N THR A 280 -7.82 -9.06 7.35
CA THR A 280 -7.84 -9.68 6.01
C THR A 280 -8.50 -8.78 4.97
N ARG A 281 -9.21 -7.73 5.39
CA ARG A 281 -9.88 -6.79 4.48
C ARG A 281 -8.87 -5.86 3.84
N ARG A 282 -8.79 -5.90 2.50
CA ARG A 282 -7.86 -5.07 1.72
C ARG A 282 -7.99 -3.58 2.04
N GLU A 283 -9.20 -3.05 2.20
CA GLU A 283 -9.43 -1.62 2.47
C GLU A 283 -8.80 -1.08 3.75
N LYS A 284 -8.52 -1.95 4.73
CA LYS A 284 -7.83 -1.58 5.98
C LYS A 284 -6.32 -1.86 5.95
N LEU A 285 -5.89 -2.48 4.86
CA LEU A 285 -4.51 -2.88 4.57
C LEU A 285 -3.86 -1.96 3.52
N TYR A 286 -4.61 -1.02 2.93
CA TYR A 286 -4.14 -0.11 1.89
C TYR A 286 -4.49 1.33 2.24
#